data_AF-A0A3B8WXX1-F1
#
_entry.id   AF-A0A3B8WXX1-F1
#
_cell.length_a   1.000
_cell.length_b   1.000
_cell.length_c   1.000
_cell.angle_alpha   90.00
_cell.angle_beta   90.00
_cell.angle_gamma   90.00
#
_symmetry.space_group_name_H-M   'P 1'
#
loop_
_entity.id
_entity.type
_entity.pdbx_description
1 polymer ?
#
loop_
_entity_poly.entity_id
_entity_poly.type
_entity_poly.pdbx_seq_one_letter_code
_entity_poly.pdbx_strand_id
1 'polypeptide(L)' 'HDEHDEHGETHSEISAGYQFICGQASTLTAIKVHLFDLFPGIDRVNVAWVTESSQASATLTAGAATINLKGQQ' A
#
# COMPACT_ATOMS: atom_id res chain seq x y z
N HIS A 1 -27.89 32.60 -14.63
CA HIS A 1 -27.11 32.48 -13.38
C HIS A 1 -27.17 30.99 -13.15
N ASP A 2 -26.19 30.27 -13.70
CA ASP A 2 -26.29 28.82 -13.89
C ASP A 2 -24.96 28.19 -13.47
N GLU A 3 -24.97 27.81 -12.19
CA GLU A 3 -24.46 26.57 -11.58
C GLU A 3 -23.12 26.03 -12.10
N HIS A 4 -22.04 26.41 -11.40
CA HIS A 4 -20.83 25.61 -11.28
C HIS A 4 -20.99 24.65 -10.09
N ASP A 5 -21.37 23.40 -10.36
CA ASP A 5 -21.18 22.28 -9.42
C ASP A 5 -20.04 21.38 -9.91
N GLU A 6 -18.81 21.91 -9.83
CA GLU A 6 -17.60 21.08 -9.84
C GLU A 6 -17.34 20.58 -8.42
N HIS A 7 -18.16 19.63 -7.96
CA HIS A 7 -17.84 18.82 -6.79
C HIS A 7 -16.69 17.87 -7.14
N GLY A 8 -15.48 18.42 -7.18
CA GLY A 8 -14.25 17.64 -7.24
C GLY A 8 -14.10 16.87 -5.94
N GLU A 9 -14.32 15.56 -5.98
CA GLU A 9 -13.89 14.64 -4.94
C GLU A 9 -12.39 14.87 -4.68
N THR A 10 -12.07 15.54 -3.57
CA THR A 10 -10.69 15.86 -3.18
C THR A 10 -10.08 14.64 -2.52
N HIS A 11 -9.86 13.58 -3.30
CA HIS A 11 -9.08 12.44 -2.85
C HIS A 11 -7.65 12.92 -2.56
N SER A 12 -7.36 13.17 -1.28
CA SER A 12 -6.02 13.55 -0.84
C SER A 12 -5.11 12.33 -1.00
N GLU A 13 -4.25 12.38 -2.01
CA GLU A 13 -3.31 11.31 -2.30
C GLU A 13 -2.03 11.50 -1.46
N ILE A 14 -1.64 10.45 -0.71
CA ILE A 14 -0.44 10.47 0.15
C ILE A 14 0.51 9.39 -0.37
N SER A 15 1.77 9.77 -0.59
CA SER A 15 2.84 8.85 -0.99
C SER A 15 3.87 8.70 0.12
N ALA A 16 4.31 7.47 0.38
CA ALA A 16 5.37 7.17 1.34
C ALA A 16 6.29 6.07 0.80
N GLY A 17 7.60 6.20 1.05
CA GLY A 17 8.60 5.20 0.71
C GLY A 17 9.29 4.67 1.96
N TYR A 18 9.52 3.35 2.02
CA TYR A 18 10.24 2.71 3.10
C TYR A 18 11.25 1.70 2.56
N GLN A 19 12.49 1.76 3.06
CA GLN A 19 13.52 0.78 2.76
C GLN A 19 13.82 -0.04 4.01
N PHE A 20 13.58 -1.35 3.95
CA PHE A 20 13.90 -2.27 5.02
C PHE A 20 15.32 -2.81 4.85
N ILE A 21 16.19 -2.61 5.84
CA ILE A 21 17.57 -3.12 5.85
C ILE A 21 17.69 -4.18 6.93
N CYS A 22 17.98 -5.42 6.53
CA CYS A 22 18.13 -6.56 7.44
C CYS A 22 19.25 -7.48 6.95
N GLY A 23 20.04 -8.03 7.89
CA GLY A 23 21.13 -8.96 7.56
C GLY A 23 20.67 -10.30 6.96
N GLN A 24 19.39 -10.65 7.10
CA GLN A 24 18.78 -11.84 6.52
C GLN A 24 17.43 -11.50 5.87
N ALA A 25 17.42 -10.53 4.94
CA ALA A 25 16.20 -10.14 4.23
C ALA A 25 15.48 -11.31 3.54
N SER A 26 16.20 -12.38 3.19
CA SER A 26 15.66 -13.61 2.60
C SER A 26 14.69 -14.38 3.49
N THR A 27 14.68 -14.15 4.81
CA THR A 27 13.70 -14.77 5.72
C THR A 27 12.37 -14.03 5.78
N LEU A 28 12.28 -12.81 5.23
CA LEU A 28 11.06 -12.00 5.24
C LEU A 28 10.01 -12.64 4.31
N THR A 29 8.89 -13.07 4.89
CA THR A 29 7.83 -13.78 4.16
C THR A 29 6.64 -12.90 3.82
N ALA A 30 6.38 -11.88 4.64
CA ALA A 30 5.22 -11.02 4.50
C ALA A 30 5.42 -9.66 5.19
N ILE A 31 4.62 -8.67 4.79
CA ILE A 31 4.53 -7.33 5.40
C ILE A 31 3.06 -7.06 5.71
N LYS A 32 2.73 -6.77 6.98
CA LYS A 32 1.40 -6.29 7.37
C LYS A 32 1.38 -4.77 7.41
N VAL A 33 0.41 -4.16 6.73
CA VAL A 33 0.21 -2.72 6.70
C VAL A 33 -0.80 -2.33 7.78
N HIS A 34 -0.36 -1.53 8.75
CA HIS A 34 -1.19 -1.07 9.88
C HIS A 34 -1.89 0.27 9.65
N LEU A 35 -1.77 0.86 8.46
CA LEU A 35 -2.36 2.17 8.15
C LEU A 35 -3.88 2.19 8.31
N PHE A 36 -4.57 1.09 8.01
CA PHE A 36 -6.03 0.99 8.17
C PHE A 36 -6.46 1.06 9.65
N ASP A 37 -5.63 0.56 10.56
CA ASP A 37 -5.90 0.62 12.01
C ASP A 37 -5.64 2.03 12.56
N LEU A 38 -4.58 2.69 12.06
CA LEU A 38 -4.16 4.02 12.50
C LEU A 38 -5.01 5.14 11.89
N PHE A 39 -5.48 4.95 10.66
CA PHE A 39 -6.24 5.92 9.89
C PHE A 39 -7.47 5.24 9.28
N PRO A 40 -8.59 5.13 10.02
CA PRO A 40 -9.79 4.43 9.56
C PRO A 40 -10.44 5.02 8.31
N GLY A 41 -10.11 6.26 7.94
CA GLY A 41 -10.58 6.91 6.71
C GLY A 41 -9.84 6.48 5.43
N ILE A 42 -8.82 5.62 5.53
CA ILE A 42 -8.13 5.08 4.36
C ILE A 42 -8.93 3.90 3.80
N ASP A 43 -9.50 4.06 2.61
CA ASP A 43 -10.21 2.98 1.94
C ASP A 43 -9.28 2.00 1.23
N ARG A 44 -8.22 2.53 0.59
CA ARG A 44 -7.31 1.77 -0.25
C ARG A 44 -5.87 2.26 -0.10
N VAL A 45 -4.94 1.32 -0.17
CA VAL A 45 -3.50 1.63 -0.26
C VAL A 45 -2.93 0.90 -1.48
N ASN A 46 -2.36 1.65 -2.41
CA ASN A 46 -1.62 1.10 -3.54
C ASN A 46 -0.17 0.88 -3.09
N VAL A 47 0.28 -0.37 -3.11
CA VAL A 47 1.62 -0.75 -2.70
C VAL A 47 2.38 -1.33 -3.87
N ALA A 48 3.67 -0.99 -3.96
CA ALA A 48 4.63 -1.64 -4.83
C ALA A 48 5.87 -1.97 -4.01
N TRP A 49 6.49 -3.11 -4.29
CA TRP A 49 7.69 -3.54 -3.59
C TRP A 49 8.67 -4.22 -4.55
N VAL A 50 9.94 -4.14 -4.18
CA VAL A 50 11.05 -4.76 -4.89
C VAL A 50 11.86 -5.54 -3.88
N THR A 51 12.14 -6.79 -4.20
CA THR A 51 13.07 -7.68 -3.50
C THR A 51 14.26 -7.97 -4.41
N GLU A 52 15.27 -8.68 -3.90
CA GLU A 52 16.41 -9.10 -4.72
C GLU A 52 16.00 -9.95 -5.93
N SER A 53 14.92 -10.74 -5.80
CA SER A 53 14.48 -11.71 -6.81
C SER A 53 13.25 -11.29 -7.61
N SER A 54 12.48 -10.30 -7.18
CA SER A 54 11.19 -9.97 -7.80
C SER A 54 10.71 -8.56 -7.48
N GLN A 55 9.81 -8.05 -8.33
CA GLN A 55 9.04 -6.84 -8.10
C GLN A 55 7.55 -7.11 -8.30
N ALA A 56 6.71 -6.43 -7.55
CA ALA A 56 5.26 -6.59 -7.65
C ALA A 56 4.51 -5.39 -7.07
N SER A 57 3.19 -5.38 -7.30
CA SER A 57 2.28 -4.39 -6.75
C SER A 57 0.92 -5.01 -6.40
N ALA A 58 0.20 -4.37 -5.49
CA ALA A 58 -1.14 -4.76 -5.09
C ALA A 58 -1.93 -3.54 -4.58
N THR A 59 -3.25 -3.63 -4.62
CA THR A 59 -4.14 -2.72 -3.90
C THR A 59 -4.62 -3.42 -2.64
N LEU A 60 -4.34 -2.83 -1.48
CA LEU A 60 -4.75 -3.33 -0.18
C LEU A 60 -6.03 -2.63 0.28
N THR A 61 -6.81 -3.32 1.11
CA THR A 61 -7.96 -2.79 1.86
C THR A 61 -7.84 -3.23 3.32
N ALA A 62 -8.69 -2.69 4.20
CA ALA A 62 -8.71 -3.09 5.62
C ALA A 62 -8.90 -4.61 5.81
N GLY A 63 -9.65 -5.27 4.92
CA GLY A 63 -9.85 -6.73 4.94
C GLY A 63 -8.69 -7.55 4.37
N ALA A 64 -7.77 -6.92 3.63
CA ALA A 64 -6.65 -7.56 2.94
C ALA A 64 -5.39 -6.68 3.02
N ALA A 65 -4.89 -6.47 4.24
CA ALA A 65 -3.80 -5.54 4.53
C ALA A 65 -2.41 -6.21 4.64
N THR A 66 -2.23 -7.40 4.07
CA THR A 66 -0.96 -8.15 4.14
C THR A 66 -0.40 -8.42 2.75
N ILE A 67 0.86 -8.06 2.55
CA ILE A 67 1.66 -8.36 1.37
C ILE A 67 2.42 -9.65 1.64
N ASN A 68 2.27 -10.65 0.78
CA ASN A 68 3.05 -11.88 0.85
C ASN A 68 4.21 -11.81 -0.15
N LEU A 69 5.44 -12.00 0.34
CA LEU A 69 6.67 -11.88 -0.45
C LEU A 69 7.14 -13.22 -1.02
N LYS A 70 6.67 -14.34 -0.46
CA LYS A 70 6.91 -15.68 -1.00
C LYS A 70 5.79 -16.05 -1.96
N GLY A 71 6.12 -16.31 -3.23
CA GLY A 71 5.21 -17.00 -4.16
C GLY A 71 4.72 -16.23 -5.38
N GLN A 72 5.49 -15.29 -5.93
CA GLN A 72 5.21 -14.78 -7.28
C GLN A 72 6.26 -15.34 -8.25
N GLN A 73 6.03 -16.58 -8.65
CA GLN A 73 6.64 -17.20 -9.83
C GLN A 73 5.58 -17.26 -10.93
#